data_AF-A0A4Q2YHH2-F1
#
_entry.id   AF-A0A4Q2YHH2-F1
#
_cell.length_a   1.000
_cell.length_b   1.000
_cell.length_c   1.000
_cell.angle_alpha   90.00
_cell.angle_beta   90.00
_cell.angle_gamma   90.00
#
_symmetry.space_group_name_H-M   'P 1'
#
loop_
_entity.id
_entity.type
_entity.pdbx_description
1 polymer ?
#
loop_
_entity_poly.entity_id
_entity_poly.type
_entity_poly.pdbx_seq_one_letter_code
_entity_poly.pdbx_strand_id
1 'polypeptide(L)'
;MGIGDITTEPSLLLLAAERFRVLHPAVDSLWDTSFAGLSDSGIFTILDRALYAGGDSGWKRYGRFEFLTNAGKPFDGHKSFIVRRPDGRVHILYQLPDGTSGSASCRVRSFRSAAGNFVDWFGGQLWGSEAPAPSVDPLIPS
;
A
#
# COMPACT_ATOMS: atom_id res chain seq x y z
N MET A 1 10.58 -10.48 -21.16
CA MET A 1 9.91 -9.49 -20.30
C MET A 1 9.55 -10.21 -19.00
N GLY A 2 10.44 -10.14 -18.01
CA GLY A 2 10.27 -10.86 -16.74
C GLY A 2 9.52 -10.00 -15.73
N ILE A 3 8.38 -10.51 -15.25
CA ILE A 3 7.81 -10.04 -14.00
C ILE A 3 8.70 -10.63 -12.90
N GLY A 4 9.43 -9.80 -12.15
CA GLY A 4 10.11 -10.25 -10.92
C GLY A 4 11.62 -10.11 -10.89
N ASP A 5 12.18 -8.99 -11.35
CA ASP A 5 13.49 -8.58 -10.85
C ASP A 5 13.29 -7.49 -9.78
N ILE A 6 13.58 -7.84 -8.53
CA ILE A 6 13.48 -6.95 -7.36
C ILE A 6 14.65 -5.96 -7.28
N THR A 7 15.63 -6.07 -8.18
CA THR A 7 16.90 -5.32 -8.13
C THR A 7 17.00 -4.16 -9.12
N THR A 8 16.00 -3.95 -9.99
CA THR A 8 15.99 -2.87 -11.00
C THR A 8 14.85 -1.88 -10.76
N GLU A 9 15.20 -0.58 -10.64
CA GLU A 9 14.31 0.53 -10.22
C GLU A 9 13.67 0.29 -8.82
N PRO A 10 13.04 1.25 -8.12
CA PRO A 10 12.28 0.89 -6.93
C PRO A 10 11.20 -0.10 -7.36
N SER A 11 11.46 -1.39 -7.09
CA SER A 11 10.58 -2.46 -7.53
C SER A 11 9.18 -2.16 -7.02
N LEU A 12 8.16 -2.43 -7.82
CA LEU A 12 6.77 -2.21 -7.42
C LEU A 12 6.46 -2.77 -6.02
N LEU A 13 7.14 -3.88 -5.68
CA LEU A 13 7.06 -4.53 -4.38
C LEU A 13 7.64 -3.68 -3.24
N LEU A 14 8.73 -2.92 -3.46
CA LEU A 14 9.26 -1.98 -2.48
C LEU A 14 8.25 -0.87 -2.18
N LEU A 15 7.69 -0.24 -3.21
CA LEU A 15 6.70 0.82 -3.04
C LEU A 15 5.43 0.29 -2.35
N ALA A 16 4.95 -0.89 -2.76
CA ALA A 16 3.84 -1.56 -2.09
C ALA A 16 4.16 -1.86 -0.61
N ALA A 17 5.35 -2.39 -0.32
CA ALA A 17 5.76 -2.73 1.05
C ALA A 17 5.86 -1.50 1.94
N GLU A 18 6.41 -0.38 1.44
CA GLU A 18 6.44 0.90 2.17
C GLU A 18 5.02 1.40 2.48
N ARG A 19 4.11 1.32 1.50
CA ARG A 19 2.72 1.72 1.73
C ARG A 19 2.01 0.83 2.72
N PHE A 20 2.16 -0.49 2.62
CA PHE A 20 1.57 -1.41 3.59
C PHE A 20 2.17 -1.22 4.99
N ARG A 21 3.47 -0.96 5.12
CA ARG A 21 4.16 -0.69 6.40
C ARG A 21 3.54 0.50 7.14
N VAL A 22 3.15 1.55 6.43
CA VAL A 22 2.47 2.72 7.01
C VAL A 22 1.00 2.44 7.30
N LEU A 23 0.30 1.77 6.37
CA LEU A 23 -1.16 1.61 6.43
C LEU A 23 -1.64 0.53 7.41
N HIS A 24 -0.92 -0.60 7.54
CA HIS A 24 -1.39 -1.70 8.38
C HIS A 24 -1.53 -1.35 9.87
N PRO A 25 -0.64 -0.58 10.52
CA PRO A 25 -0.85 -0.16 11.90
C PRO A 25 -1.90 0.96 11.98
N ALA A 26 -2.01 1.79 10.95
CA ALA A 26 -2.88 2.96 10.91
C ALA A 26 -4.29 2.66 10.36
N VAL A 27 -4.65 1.41 10.11
CA VAL A 27 -5.91 1.03 9.42
C VAL A 27 -7.17 1.56 10.10
N ASP A 28 -7.16 1.72 11.43
CA ASP A 28 -8.29 2.27 12.17
C ASP A 28 -8.48 3.78 11.94
N SER A 29 -7.44 4.48 11.48
CA SER A 29 -7.49 5.89 11.08
C SER A 29 -8.04 6.12 9.66
N LEU A 30 -8.25 5.05 8.90
CA LEU A 30 -8.73 5.10 7.51
C LEU A 30 -10.25 5.30 7.42
N TRP A 31 -10.82 6.08 8.33
CA TRP A 31 -12.20 6.54 8.23
C TRP A 31 -12.24 8.07 8.38
N ASP A 32 -13.16 8.70 7.66
CA ASP A 32 -13.52 10.11 7.82
C ASP A 32 -15.04 10.17 7.92
N THR A 33 -15.57 10.97 8.84
CA THR A 33 -17.02 11.08 9.05
C THR A 33 -17.74 11.68 7.84
N SER A 34 -17.04 12.43 6.99
CA SER A 34 -17.59 12.93 5.72
C SER A 34 -17.98 11.82 4.73
N PHE A 35 -17.51 10.59 4.95
CA PHE A 35 -17.85 9.43 4.12
C PHE A 35 -19.15 8.74 4.55
N ALA A 36 -19.75 9.15 5.68
CA ALA A 36 -20.96 8.53 6.20
C ALA A 36 -22.11 8.62 5.18
N GLY A 37 -22.74 7.47 4.90
CA GLY A 37 -23.85 7.38 3.94
C GLY A 37 -23.46 7.37 2.47
N LEU A 38 -22.17 7.52 2.13
CA LEU A 38 -21.72 7.53 0.74
C LEU A 38 -21.48 6.12 0.17
N SER A 39 -21.75 5.98 -1.12
CA SER A 39 -21.32 4.85 -1.92
C SER A 39 -19.80 4.84 -2.09
N ASP A 40 -19.23 3.70 -2.49
CA ASP A 40 -17.81 3.58 -2.83
C ASP A 40 -17.41 4.60 -3.92
N SER A 41 -18.25 4.80 -4.94
CA SER A 41 -18.04 5.83 -5.97
C SER A 41 -18.07 7.25 -5.41
N GLY A 42 -18.98 7.55 -4.47
CA GLY A 42 -19.06 8.87 -3.84
C GLY A 42 -17.82 9.20 -3.00
N ILE A 43 -17.32 8.23 -2.24
CA ILE A 43 -16.07 8.36 -1.49
C ILE A 43 -14.90 8.56 -2.46
N PHE A 44 -14.83 7.76 -3.53
CA PHE A 44 -13.80 7.89 -4.56
C PHE A 44 -13.77 9.30 -5.15
N THR A 45 -14.91 9.86 -5.56
CA THR A 45 -14.99 11.21 -6.13
C THR A 45 -14.51 12.29 -5.15
N ILE A 46 -14.84 12.17 -3.86
CA ILE A 46 -14.35 13.12 -2.84
C ILE A 46 -12.83 13.05 -2.74
N LEU A 47 -12.28 11.85 -2.62
CA LEU A 47 -10.84 11.64 -2.50
C LEU A 47 -10.09 12.12 -3.73
N ASP A 48 -10.56 11.75 -4.93
CA ASP A 48 -9.95 12.14 -6.20
C ASP A 48 -9.92 13.67 -6.35
N ARG A 49 -11.07 14.33 -6.13
CA ARG A 49 -11.14 15.78 -6.21
C ARG A 49 -10.27 16.44 -5.15
N ALA A 50 -10.28 15.96 -3.91
CA ALA A 50 -9.51 16.60 -2.85
C ALA A 50 -8.00 16.47 -3.10
N LEU A 51 -7.53 15.29 -3.48
CA LEU A 51 -6.10 15.04 -3.67
C LEU A 51 -5.55 15.67 -4.95
N TYR A 52 -6.31 15.65 -6.05
CA TYR A 52 -5.78 16.09 -7.36
C TYR A 52 -6.27 17.46 -7.81
N ALA A 53 -7.33 18.00 -7.21
CA ALA A 53 -7.81 19.36 -7.48
C ALA A 53 -7.85 20.28 -6.25
N GLY A 54 -7.68 19.74 -5.03
CA GLY A 54 -7.76 20.50 -3.77
C GLY A 54 -6.44 21.07 -3.25
N GLY A 55 -5.33 20.84 -3.95
CA GLY A 55 -3.99 21.27 -3.55
C GLY A 55 -3.56 20.74 -2.18
N ASP A 56 -2.65 21.46 -1.51
CA ASP A 56 -2.05 21.03 -0.24
C ASP A 56 -3.06 20.75 0.87
N SER A 57 -4.17 21.48 0.88
CA SER A 57 -5.23 21.30 1.89
C SER A 57 -5.90 19.92 1.77
N GLY A 58 -6.11 19.45 0.55
CA GLY A 58 -6.65 18.13 0.26
C GLY A 58 -5.68 17.03 0.64
N TRP A 59 -4.40 17.19 0.33
CA TRP A 59 -3.34 16.25 0.74
C TRP A 59 -3.19 16.16 2.26
N LYS A 60 -3.20 17.29 2.98
CA LYS A 60 -3.14 17.29 4.46
C LYS A 60 -4.29 16.53 5.09
N ARG A 61 -5.50 16.67 4.54
CA ARG A 61 -6.69 16.00 5.08
C ARG A 61 -6.83 14.56 4.63
N TYR A 62 -6.61 14.26 3.35
CA TYR A 62 -6.97 12.98 2.75
C TYR A 62 -5.77 12.16 2.26
N GLY A 63 -4.54 12.64 2.39
CA GLY A 63 -3.34 11.94 1.90
C GLY A 63 -3.18 10.53 2.47
N ARG A 64 -3.67 10.29 3.70
CA ARG A 64 -3.67 8.95 4.33
C ARG A 64 -4.49 7.90 3.59
N PHE A 65 -5.41 8.31 2.72
CA PHE A 65 -6.25 7.40 1.93
C PHE A 65 -5.66 7.08 0.56
N GLU A 66 -4.61 7.78 0.12
CA GLU A 66 -3.92 7.49 -1.14
C GLU A 66 -3.25 6.12 -1.06
N PHE A 67 -3.54 5.27 -2.06
CA PHE A 67 -3.04 3.91 -2.10
C PHE A 67 -2.60 3.53 -3.51
N LEU A 68 -1.30 3.53 -3.75
CA LEU A 68 -0.68 3.07 -5.00
C LEU A 68 -1.20 3.76 -6.28
N THR A 69 -1.73 4.98 -6.16
CA THR A 69 -2.13 5.76 -7.33
C THR A 69 -0.89 6.18 -8.11
N ASN A 70 -0.85 5.88 -9.41
CA ASN A 70 0.31 6.14 -10.28
C ASN A 70 1.66 5.66 -9.69
N ALA A 71 1.62 4.55 -8.96
CA ALA A 71 2.77 3.96 -8.26
C ALA A 71 3.75 3.25 -9.23
N GLY A 72 4.37 4.02 -10.12
CA GLY A 72 5.28 3.52 -11.15
C GLY A 72 4.57 2.93 -12.36
N LYS A 73 5.34 2.46 -13.35
CA LYS A 73 4.84 1.99 -14.66
C LYS A 73 3.66 1.00 -14.58
N PRO A 74 3.64 0.01 -13.66
CA PRO A 74 2.53 -0.94 -13.60
C PRO A 74 1.19 -0.32 -13.15
N PHE A 75 1.24 0.83 -12.47
CA PHE A 75 0.07 1.57 -11.99
C PHE A 75 -0.10 2.89 -12.73
N ASP A 76 0.58 3.10 -13.86
CA ASP A 76 0.39 4.31 -14.64
C ASP A 76 -1.07 4.39 -15.14
N GLY A 77 -1.67 5.57 -15.01
CA GLY A 77 -3.10 5.79 -15.26
C GLY A 77 -4.06 5.11 -14.27
N HIS A 78 -3.57 4.44 -13.23
CA HIS A 78 -4.41 3.83 -12.20
C HIS A 78 -4.57 4.78 -11.02
N LYS A 79 -5.78 4.84 -10.49
CA LYS A 79 -6.08 5.51 -9.22
C LYS A 79 -6.63 4.51 -8.25
N SER A 80 -6.11 4.53 -7.03
CA SER A 80 -6.69 3.75 -5.95
C SER A 80 -6.58 4.42 -4.60
N PHE A 81 -7.60 4.17 -3.79
CA PHE A 81 -7.72 4.67 -2.44
C PHE A 81 -8.10 3.54 -1.50
N ILE A 82 -7.73 3.67 -0.23
CA ILE A 82 -8.04 2.69 0.80
C ILE A 82 -8.84 3.32 1.93
N VAL A 83 -9.94 2.70 2.34
CA VAL A 83 -10.77 3.15 3.47
C VAL A 83 -11.17 1.99 4.36
N ARG A 84 -11.37 2.24 5.65
CA ARG A 84 -11.92 1.32 6.65
C ARG A 84 -13.31 1.79 7.03
N ARG A 85 -14.34 1.06 6.57
CA ARG A 85 -15.74 1.39 6.85
C ARG A 85 -16.10 1.02 8.31
N PRO A 86 -17.14 1.66 8.89
CA PRO A 86 -17.61 1.36 10.25
C PRO A 86 -18.09 -0.08 10.45
N ASP A 87 -18.43 -0.78 9.38
CA ASP A 87 -18.81 -2.19 9.37
C ASP A 87 -17.64 -3.16 9.62
N GLY A 88 -16.43 -2.63 9.82
CA GLY A 88 -15.22 -3.42 10.10
C GLY A 88 -14.56 -3.99 8.86
N ARG A 89 -14.90 -3.50 7.66
CA ARG A 89 -14.26 -3.85 6.40
C ARG A 89 -13.29 -2.78 5.93
N VAL A 90 -12.21 -3.22 5.30
CA VAL A 90 -11.31 -2.38 4.50
C VAL A 90 -11.75 -2.51 3.05
N HIS A 91 -11.87 -1.38 2.36
CA HIS A 91 -12.21 -1.27 0.96
C HIS A 91 -11.04 -0.62 0.22
N ILE A 92 -10.62 -1.23 -0.88
CA ILE A 92 -9.74 -0.62 -1.88
C ILE A 92 -10.63 -0.20 -3.03
N LEU A 93 -10.77 1.11 -3.20
CA LEU A 93 -11.50 1.75 -4.28
C LEU A 93 -10.53 1.97 -5.43
N TYR A 94 -10.89 1.61 -6.65
CA TYR A 94 -9.98 1.75 -7.79
C TYR A 94 -10.67 2.25 -9.05
N GLN A 95 -9.89 2.90 -9.90
CA GLN A 95 -10.20 3.23 -11.28
C GLN A 95 -9.01 2.84 -12.16
N LEU A 96 -9.31 2.07 -13.21
CA LEU A 96 -8.37 1.64 -14.23
C LEU A 96 -8.21 2.70 -15.33
N PRO A 97 -7.16 2.63 -16.16
CA PRO A 97 -6.92 3.60 -17.22
C PRO A 97 -8.04 3.71 -18.27
N ASP A 98 -8.80 2.63 -18.48
CA ASP A 98 -9.95 2.59 -19.39
C ASP A 98 -11.22 3.22 -18.78
N GLY A 99 -11.13 3.75 -17.56
CA GLY A 99 -12.23 4.35 -16.80
C GLY A 99 -13.05 3.35 -15.99
N THR A 100 -12.80 2.05 -16.11
CA THR A 100 -13.45 1.01 -15.30
C THR A 100 -13.17 1.28 -13.83
N SER A 101 -14.21 1.33 -13.00
CA SER A 101 -14.08 1.57 -11.57
C SER A 101 -14.73 0.44 -10.77
N GLY A 102 -14.20 0.22 -9.57
CA GLY A 102 -14.67 -0.85 -8.71
C GLY A 102 -14.14 -0.74 -7.29
N SER A 103 -14.46 -1.76 -6.51
CA SER A 103 -14.08 -1.86 -5.11
C SER A 103 -13.84 -3.31 -4.74
N ALA A 104 -12.76 -3.56 -4.01
CA ALA A 104 -12.48 -4.84 -3.38
C ALA A 104 -12.51 -4.66 -1.87
N SER A 105 -13.05 -5.62 -1.12
CA SER A 105 -13.13 -5.50 0.33
C SER A 105 -12.81 -6.79 1.08
N CYS A 106 -12.25 -6.62 2.27
CA CYS A 106 -11.96 -7.70 3.20
C CYS A 106 -12.17 -7.24 4.65
N ARG A 107 -12.18 -8.18 5.59
CA ARG A 107 -12.25 -7.84 7.03
C ARG A 107 -10.95 -7.18 7.47
N VAL A 108 -11.01 -6.20 8.38
CA VAL A 108 -9.83 -5.51 8.93
C VAL A 108 -8.78 -6.48 9.48
N ARG A 109 -9.20 -7.57 10.16
CA ARG A 109 -8.28 -8.59 10.66
C ARG A 109 -7.50 -9.29 9.54
N SER A 110 -8.19 -9.62 8.44
CA SER A 110 -7.56 -10.24 7.27
C SER A 110 -6.59 -9.28 6.59
N PHE A 111 -6.96 -8.01 6.44
CA PHE A 111 -6.08 -6.97 5.91
C PHE A 111 -4.80 -6.84 6.75
N ARG A 112 -4.93 -6.68 8.08
CA ARG A 112 -3.80 -6.54 9.00
C ARG A 112 -2.84 -7.72 8.90
N SER A 113 -3.38 -8.94 8.90
CA SER A 113 -2.56 -10.15 8.81
C SER A 113 -1.84 -10.24 7.47
N ALA A 114 -2.55 -10.02 6.36
CA ALA A 114 -1.96 -10.12 5.03
C ALA A 114 -0.91 -9.03 4.78
N ALA A 115 -1.21 -7.78 5.14
CA ALA A 115 -0.31 -6.64 4.97
C ALA A 115 0.93 -6.78 5.88
N GLY A 116 0.76 -7.18 7.14
CA GLY A 116 1.87 -7.43 8.06
C GLY A 116 2.79 -8.55 7.56
N ASN A 117 2.22 -9.71 7.23
CA ASN A 117 2.98 -10.84 6.69
C ASN A 117 3.73 -10.47 5.40
N PHE A 118 3.12 -9.66 4.53
CA PHE A 118 3.77 -9.18 3.31
C PHE A 118 4.96 -8.27 3.62
N VAL A 119 4.82 -7.31 4.54
CA VAL A 119 5.89 -6.41 4.96
C VAL A 119 7.05 -7.19 5.59
N ASP A 120 6.75 -8.16 6.45
CA ASP A 120 7.75 -9.02 7.11
C ASP A 120 8.50 -9.88 6.09
N TRP A 121 7.76 -10.54 5.20
CA TRP A 121 8.34 -11.34 4.12
C TRP A 121 9.25 -10.51 3.22
N PHE A 122 8.79 -9.32 2.80
CA PHE A 122 9.55 -8.45 1.92
C PHE A 122 10.81 -7.92 2.60
N GLY A 123 10.73 -7.55 3.89
CA GLY A 123 11.92 -7.20 4.68
C GLY A 123 12.93 -8.34 4.75
N GLY A 124 12.45 -9.57 4.93
CA GLY A 124 13.27 -10.77 4.88
C GLY A 124 13.94 -11.03 3.52
N GLN A 125 13.36 -10.60 2.40
CA GLN A 125 14.01 -10.70 1.09
C GLN A 125 15.16 -9.70 0.92
N LEU A 126 15.07 -8.51 1.54
CA LEU A 126 16.11 -7.49 1.47
C LEU A 126 17.33 -7.82 2.35
N TRP A 127 17.10 -8.45 3.50
CA TRP A 127 18.17 -8.86 4.43
C TRP A 127 18.58 -10.34 4.31
N GLY A 128 17.81 -11.14 3.57
CA GLY A 128 18.09 -12.56 3.31
C GLY A 128 19.11 -12.79 2.19
N SER A 129 19.72 -11.75 1.63
CA SER A 129 20.83 -11.84 0.66
C SER A 129 22.21 -11.58 1.29
N GLU A 130 22.32 -11.53 2.62
CA GLU A 130 23.63 -11.57 3.26
C GLU A 130 24.24 -12.97 3.04
N ALA A 131 25.29 -13.02 2.22
CA ALA A 131 26.19 -14.16 2.09
C ALA A 131 26.60 -14.68 3.48
N PRO A 132 26.90 -15.98 3.65
CA PRO A 132 27.39 -16.48 4.93
C PRO A 132 28.60 -15.65 5.35
N ALA A 133 28.56 -15.12 6.58
CA ALA A 133 29.69 -14.43 7.18
C ALA A 133 30.96 -15.28 6.98
N PRO A 134 32.10 -14.69 6.56
CA PRO A 134 33.33 -15.45 6.44
C PRO A 134 33.60 -16.10 7.80
N SER A 135 33.68 -17.42 7.79
CA SER A 135 34.00 -18.22 8.98
C SER A 135 35.32 -17.70 9.53
N VAL A 136 35.28 -17.08 10.70
CA VAL A 136 36.49 -16.80 11.46
C VAL A 136 36.94 -18.15 12.02
N ASP A 137 37.91 -18.77 11.36
CA ASP A 137 38.63 -19.91 11.90
C ASP A 137 39.25 -19.49 13.25
N PRO A 138 38.91 -20.12 14.38
CA PRO A 138 39.66 -19.91 15.60
C PRO A 138 41.04 -20.54 15.40
N LEU A 139 42.04 -19.67 15.22
CA LEU A 139 43.46 -19.98 15.26
C LEU A 139 43.75 -20.94 16.43
N ILE A 140 44.23 -22.12 16.08
CA ILE A 140 44.82 -23.09 17.01
C ILE A 140 46.09 -22.46 17.58
N PRO A 141 46.23 -22.30 18.91
CA PRO A 141 47.52 -21.97 19.49
C PRO A 141 48.38 -23.24 19.60
N SER A 142 49.60 -23.16 19.07
CA SER A 142 50.68 -24.15 19.23
C SER A 142 51.23 -24.20 20.66
#